data_AF-A0A804JZJ5-F1
#
_entry.id   AF-A0A804JZJ5-F1
#
_cell.length_a   1.000
_cell.length_b   1.000
_cell.length_c   1.000
_cell.angle_alpha   90.00
_cell.angle_beta   90.00
_cell.angle_gamma   90.00
#
_symmetry.space_group_name_H-M   'P 1'
#
loop_
_entity.id
_entity.type
_entity.pdbx_description
1 polymer ?
#
loop_
_entity_poly.entity_id
_entity_poly.type
_entity_poly.pdbx_seq_one_letter_code
_entity_poly.pdbx_strand_id
1 'polypeptide(L)'
;MASLALPSVTATRAAKPGPPPALSPPTPNSVRAVIFSQSLETSRTALRCRINKGRQFSSRPLRNPSAVAEQSATIVAAVKTEEPLKVMISGAPASGKGTQCELIKKKYGLVHIAAGDLLRAEIASGTEKGKLAKEYMEKGMLVPDEIVVMMVKERLLQPDAQENGWLLDGYPRSFSQAKALEDLGIRPDIFILLEVSEEDLVERVVGRRLDPVTGKIYHLKYSPPENEEIAARLTQRFDDTEEKVKLRLQTHHQNVEAVLATYEDITVRINGSVVKEDVFAEIDKALSSVIEKKPTSSSASMAAGVTH
;
A
#
# COMPACT_ATOMS: atom_id res chain seq x y z
N MET A 1 25.56 46.44 63.25
CA MET A 1 26.56 45.35 63.10
C MET A 1 25.75 44.06 63.00
N ALA A 2 25.58 43.35 61.88
CA ALA A 2 26.27 43.33 60.60
C ALA A 2 25.26 43.03 59.47
N SER A 3 25.55 43.59 58.30
CA SER A 3 24.89 43.35 57.02
C SER A 3 25.41 42.04 56.43
N LEU A 4 24.54 41.16 55.92
CA LEU A 4 24.93 40.02 55.09
C LEU A 4 24.12 40.06 53.80
N ALA A 5 24.79 40.54 52.76
CA ALA A 5 24.32 40.58 51.39
C ALA A 5 24.48 39.19 50.71
N LEU A 6 23.50 38.86 49.88
CA LEU A 6 23.46 37.68 49.00
C LEU A 6 24.50 37.83 47.87
N PRO A 7 25.17 36.75 47.42
CA PRO A 7 26.00 36.80 46.24
C PRO A 7 25.19 36.66 44.94
N SER A 8 25.44 37.61 44.03
CA SER A 8 24.98 37.68 42.64
C SER A 8 25.60 36.56 41.81
N VAL A 9 24.75 35.78 41.12
CA VAL A 9 25.17 34.80 40.11
C VAL A 9 25.21 35.51 38.75
N THR A 10 26.42 35.74 38.25
CA THR A 10 26.69 36.26 36.91
C THR A 10 26.40 35.21 35.84
N ALA A 11 25.46 35.51 34.94
CA ALA A 11 25.13 34.68 33.79
C ALA A 11 26.21 34.77 32.70
N THR A 12 26.97 33.70 32.51
CA THR A 12 27.91 33.56 31.38
C THR A 12 27.12 33.25 30.12
N ARG A 13 27.07 34.23 29.21
CA ARG A 13 26.43 34.14 27.89
C ARG A 13 27.22 33.19 26.98
N ALA A 14 26.74 31.96 26.82
CA ALA A 14 27.30 31.00 25.87
C ALA A 14 27.06 31.49 24.43
N ALA A 15 28.13 31.54 23.64
CA ALA A 15 28.12 31.92 22.23
C ALA A 15 27.43 30.82 21.39
N LYS A 16 26.54 31.23 20.47
CA LYS A 16 25.91 30.34 19.49
C LYS A 16 26.98 29.82 18.49
N PRO A 17 27.02 28.51 18.18
CA PRO A 17 27.84 28.01 17.10
C PRO A 17 27.26 28.46 15.75
N GLY A 18 28.13 28.95 14.86
CA GLY A 18 27.78 29.38 13.51
C GLY A 18 27.40 28.20 12.60
N PRO A 19 26.71 28.47 11.47
CA PRO A 19 26.29 27.43 10.54
C PRO A 19 27.48 26.78 9.82
N PRO A 20 27.42 25.47 9.51
CA PRO A 20 28.47 24.78 8.76
C PRO A 20 28.54 25.27 7.30
N PRO A 21 29.72 25.23 6.65
CA PRO A 21 29.88 25.68 5.28
C PRO A 21 29.15 24.77 4.28
N ALA A 22 28.57 25.39 3.25
CA ALA A 22 27.86 24.74 2.16
C ALA A 22 28.81 23.88 1.31
N LEU A 23 28.47 22.60 1.15
CA LEU A 23 29.14 21.69 0.22
C LEU A 23 28.60 21.93 -1.20
N SER A 24 29.50 22.28 -2.12
CA SER A 24 29.24 22.41 -3.56
C SER A 24 29.02 21.06 -4.24
N PRO A 25 28.16 20.97 -5.27
CA PRO A 25 27.85 19.71 -5.95
C PRO A 25 28.99 19.24 -6.87
N PRO A 26 29.24 17.93 -7.00
CA PRO A 26 30.17 17.41 -7.99
C PRO A 26 29.55 17.41 -9.40
N THR A 27 30.37 17.81 -10.38
CA THR A 27 30.08 17.82 -11.82
C THR A 27 29.95 16.42 -12.42
N PRO A 28 29.14 16.22 -13.48
CA PRO A 28 28.94 14.91 -14.10
C PRO A 28 30.06 14.58 -15.08
N ASN A 29 30.73 13.44 -14.88
CA ASN A 29 31.62 12.86 -15.89
C ASN A 29 31.05 11.54 -16.42
N SER A 30 30.68 11.62 -17.70
CA SER A 30 30.59 10.60 -18.75
C SER A 30 31.00 9.17 -18.39
N VAL A 31 30.03 8.24 -18.44
CA VAL A 31 30.31 6.85 -18.80
C VAL A 31 29.32 6.37 -19.86
N ARG A 32 29.95 5.94 -20.95
CA ARG A 32 29.49 5.50 -22.26
C ARG A 32 28.50 4.33 -22.19
N ALA A 33 27.40 4.43 -22.96
CA ALA A 33 26.50 3.35 -23.27
C ALA A 33 27.17 2.32 -24.19
N VAL A 34 27.05 1.03 -23.87
CA VAL A 34 27.34 -0.08 -24.80
C VAL A 34 26.02 -0.74 -25.14
N ILE A 35 25.51 -0.41 -26.32
CA ILE A 35 24.43 -1.11 -27.00
C ILE A 35 25.07 -2.27 -27.76
N PHE A 36 24.64 -3.50 -27.49
CA PHE A 36 24.96 -4.66 -28.34
C PHE A 36 23.65 -5.19 -28.93
N SER A 37 23.37 -4.76 -30.15
CA SER A 37 22.44 -5.39 -31.07
C SER A 37 23.16 -6.55 -31.76
N GLN A 38 22.63 -7.77 -31.68
CA GLN A 38 22.87 -8.76 -32.75
C GLN A 38 21.58 -9.50 -33.11
N SER A 39 21.39 -9.52 -34.41
CA SER A 39 20.28 -10.04 -35.19
C SER A 39 20.50 -11.52 -35.51
N LEU A 40 19.37 -12.21 -35.65
CA LEU A 40 19.07 -13.40 -36.44
C LEU A 40 20.20 -14.03 -37.26
N GLU A 41 20.41 -15.34 -37.08
CA GLU A 41 20.70 -16.24 -38.19
C GLU A 41 20.13 -17.64 -37.94
N THR A 42 19.28 -18.06 -38.88
CA THR A 42 18.72 -19.40 -39.04
C THR A 42 19.78 -20.35 -39.61
N SER A 43 19.85 -21.59 -39.12
CA SER A 43 20.30 -22.71 -39.96
C SER A 43 19.70 -24.05 -39.59
N ARG A 44 19.19 -24.69 -40.65
CA ARG A 44 18.55 -26.00 -40.73
C ARG A 44 19.60 -27.10 -40.64
N THR A 45 19.30 -28.18 -39.92
CA THR A 45 19.98 -29.47 -40.16
C THR A 45 18.95 -30.59 -40.26
N ALA A 46 19.06 -31.35 -41.34
CA ALA A 46 18.16 -32.40 -41.78
C ALA A 46 18.46 -33.74 -41.07
N LEU A 47 17.42 -34.51 -40.75
CA LEU A 47 17.53 -35.95 -40.57
C LEU A 47 16.82 -36.66 -41.72
N ARG A 48 17.61 -37.43 -42.47
CA ARG A 48 17.22 -38.26 -43.61
C ARG A 48 17.21 -39.71 -43.12
N CYS A 49 16.04 -40.35 -43.04
CA CYS A 49 15.93 -41.79 -42.82
C CYS A 49 15.55 -42.52 -44.11
N ARG A 50 16.04 -43.75 -44.20
CA ARG A 50 16.41 -44.52 -45.37
C ARG A 50 15.24 -45.34 -45.92
N ILE A 51 15.14 -45.40 -47.25
CA ILE A 51 14.22 -46.24 -48.02
C ILE A 51 14.59 -47.72 -47.86
N ASN A 52 13.59 -48.60 -47.74
CA ASN A 52 13.72 -49.98 -48.22
C ASN A 52 12.47 -50.43 -48.99
N LYS A 53 12.71 -51.15 -50.08
CA LYS A 53 11.76 -51.57 -51.14
C LYS A 53 10.91 -52.77 -50.70
N GLY A 54 9.69 -52.90 -51.24
CA GLY A 54 9.07 -54.22 -51.40
C GLY A 54 7.56 -54.27 -51.72
N ARG A 55 7.28 -54.60 -52.99
CA ARG A 55 6.13 -55.37 -53.53
C ARG A 55 4.76 -54.73 -53.78
N GLN A 56 4.26 -55.12 -54.95
CA GLN A 56 3.03 -54.79 -55.67
C GLN A 56 1.78 -55.46 -55.06
N PHE A 57 0.59 -54.87 -55.20
CA PHE A 57 -0.52 -55.40 -56.01
C PHE A 57 -1.82 -54.55 -55.95
N SER A 58 -2.41 -54.38 -57.14
CA SER A 58 -3.82 -54.23 -57.56
C SER A 58 -4.91 -53.40 -56.84
N SER A 59 -5.43 -52.45 -57.62
CA SER A 59 -6.83 -52.25 -58.05
C SER A 59 -7.97 -51.82 -57.10
N ARG A 60 -8.48 -50.62 -57.46
CA ARG A 60 -9.89 -50.19 -57.60
C ARG A 60 -10.69 -49.72 -56.36
N PRO A 61 -11.67 -48.82 -56.59
CA PRO A 61 -12.12 -47.79 -55.63
C PRO A 61 -13.48 -48.12 -55.00
N LEU A 62 -13.93 -47.32 -54.01
CA LEU A 62 -15.30 -46.73 -53.90
C LEU A 62 -15.62 -46.16 -52.50
N ARG A 63 -16.40 -45.07 -52.52
CA ARG A 63 -17.44 -44.58 -51.57
C ARG A 63 -17.08 -43.91 -50.23
N ASN A 64 -17.51 -42.63 -50.17
CA ASN A 64 -17.93 -41.76 -49.04
C ASN A 64 -18.74 -42.47 -47.92
N PRO A 65 -18.91 -41.93 -46.67
CA PRO A 65 -19.23 -40.51 -46.40
C PRO A 65 -18.75 -39.86 -45.07
N SER A 66 -18.88 -38.53 -45.04
CA SER A 66 -19.22 -37.65 -43.91
C SER A 66 -18.52 -37.81 -42.55
N ALA A 67 -17.69 -36.82 -42.18
CA ALA A 67 -17.33 -36.53 -40.79
C ALA A 67 -17.28 -35.02 -40.54
N VAL A 68 -18.34 -34.54 -39.88
CA VAL A 68 -18.41 -33.52 -38.82
C VAL A 68 -17.46 -32.32 -38.92
N ALA A 69 -18.04 -31.15 -39.20
CA ALA A 69 -17.41 -29.85 -38.96
C ALA A 69 -17.45 -29.53 -37.45
N GLU A 70 -16.29 -29.44 -36.81
CA GLU A 70 -16.15 -28.85 -35.49
C GLU A 70 -16.35 -27.34 -35.58
N GLN A 71 -17.46 -26.85 -35.04
CA GLN A 71 -17.64 -25.43 -34.73
C GLN A 71 -17.05 -25.16 -33.35
N SER A 72 -15.83 -24.64 -33.31
CA SER A 72 -15.27 -24.04 -32.10
C SER A 72 -16.00 -22.72 -31.83
N ALA A 73 -17.01 -22.77 -30.96
CA ALA A 73 -17.64 -21.59 -30.40
C ALA A 73 -16.65 -20.91 -29.45
N THR A 74 -16.04 -19.81 -29.91
CA THR A 74 -15.33 -18.89 -29.02
C THR A 74 -16.37 -18.21 -28.13
N ILE A 75 -16.52 -18.71 -26.90
CA ILE A 75 -17.23 -17.99 -25.83
C ILE A 75 -16.33 -16.81 -25.46
N VAL A 76 -16.55 -15.67 -26.13
CA VAL A 76 -16.03 -14.40 -25.67
C VAL A 76 -16.92 -14.00 -24.50
N ALA A 77 -16.58 -14.48 -23.30
CA ALA A 77 -17.18 -13.96 -22.08
C ALA A 77 -16.80 -12.47 -22.02
N ALA A 78 -17.77 -11.60 -22.28
CA ALA A 78 -17.63 -10.18 -22.05
C ALA A 78 -17.36 -9.98 -20.55
N VAL A 79 -16.09 -9.80 -20.20
CA VAL A 79 -15.68 -9.39 -18.86
C VAL A 79 -16.30 -8.01 -18.64
N LYS A 80 -17.34 -7.95 -17.82
CA LYS A 80 -17.77 -6.70 -17.21
C LYS A 80 -16.58 -6.19 -16.40
N THR A 81 -15.83 -5.25 -16.94
CA THR A 81 -14.82 -4.50 -16.20
C THR A 81 -15.57 -3.46 -15.38
N GLU A 82 -16.18 -3.89 -14.28
CA GLU A 82 -16.57 -2.94 -13.24
C GLU A 82 -15.28 -2.45 -12.58
N GLU A 83 -15.07 -1.14 -12.53
CA GLU A 83 -13.87 -0.59 -11.90
C GLU A 83 -13.82 -1.02 -10.43
N PRO A 84 -12.73 -1.68 -9.99
CA PRO A 84 -12.68 -2.26 -8.67
C PRO A 84 -12.66 -1.18 -7.58
N LEU A 85 -13.01 -1.58 -6.36
CA LEU A 85 -13.12 -0.67 -5.22
C LEU A 85 -11.75 -0.19 -4.73
N LYS A 86 -11.64 1.13 -4.51
CA LYS A 86 -10.41 1.81 -4.10
C LYS A 86 -10.65 2.54 -2.78
N VAL A 87 -9.98 2.12 -1.71
CA VAL A 87 -10.23 2.61 -0.36
C VAL A 87 -8.95 3.19 0.24
N MET A 88 -9.04 4.38 0.85
CA MET A 88 -8.02 4.88 1.76
C MET A 88 -8.54 4.87 3.19
N ILE A 89 -7.70 4.48 4.14
CA ILE A 89 -7.97 4.61 5.56
C ILE A 89 -6.82 5.33 6.28
N SER A 90 -7.18 6.37 7.03
CA SER A 90 -6.27 7.23 7.78
C SER A 90 -6.72 7.38 9.24
N GLY A 91 -5.87 8.00 10.04
CA GLY A 91 -6.09 8.21 11.47
C GLY A 91 -4.79 8.11 12.27
N ALA A 92 -4.85 8.50 13.53
CA ALA A 92 -3.69 8.60 14.40
C ALA A 92 -2.96 7.25 14.62
N PRO A 93 -1.67 7.25 15.01
CA PRO A 93 -0.96 6.01 15.37
C PRO A 93 -1.72 5.20 16.43
N ALA A 94 -1.91 3.90 16.20
CA ALA A 94 -2.72 3.00 17.04
C ALA A 94 -4.24 3.28 17.12
N SER A 95 -4.79 4.04 16.17
CA SER A 95 -6.24 4.20 16.03
C SER A 95 -7.01 2.92 15.63
N GLY A 96 -6.32 1.81 15.34
CA GLY A 96 -6.95 0.55 14.93
C GLY A 96 -7.03 0.32 13.42
N LYS A 97 -6.41 1.17 12.59
CA LYS A 97 -6.41 1.03 11.11
C LYS A 97 -6.07 -0.37 10.63
N GLY A 98 -4.93 -0.92 11.05
CA GLY A 98 -4.49 -2.24 10.59
C GLY A 98 -5.51 -3.34 10.95
N THR A 99 -6.12 -3.26 12.13
CA THR A 99 -7.19 -4.18 12.53
C THR A 99 -8.40 -4.10 11.60
N GLN A 100 -8.84 -2.88 11.29
CA GLN A 100 -9.96 -2.67 10.35
C GLN A 100 -9.58 -3.07 8.93
N CYS A 101 -8.32 -2.87 8.51
CA CYS A 101 -7.85 -3.26 7.19
C CYS A 101 -7.92 -4.77 6.97
N GLU A 102 -7.57 -5.58 7.97
CA GLU A 102 -7.69 -7.04 7.88
C GLU A 102 -9.15 -7.49 7.70
N LEU A 103 -10.09 -6.80 8.37
CA LEU A 103 -11.52 -7.10 8.22
C LEU A 103 -12.05 -6.69 6.83
N ILE A 104 -11.66 -5.51 6.35
CA ILE A 104 -12.02 -5.02 5.00
C ILE A 104 -11.44 -5.96 3.94
N LYS A 105 -10.15 -6.29 4.02
CA LYS A 105 -9.47 -7.24 3.13
C LYS A 105 -10.19 -8.58 3.09
N LYS A 106 -10.55 -9.12 4.25
CA LYS A 106 -11.24 -10.42 4.35
C LYS A 106 -12.64 -10.39 3.72
N LYS A 107 -13.39 -9.30 3.86
CA LYS A 107 -14.76 -9.21 3.34
C LYS A 107 -14.82 -8.83 1.86
N TYR A 108 -14.00 -7.88 1.43
CA TYR A 108 -14.07 -7.26 0.11
C TYR A 108 -12.99 -7.75 -0.86
N GLY A 109 -12.01 -8.54 -0.41
CA GLY A 109 -10.97 -9.10 -1.28
C GLY A 109 -9.94 -8.08 -1.79
N LEU A 110 -9.87 -6.89 -1.20
CA LEU A 110 -8.98 -5.81 -1.64
C LEU A 110 -7.51 -6.13 -1.36
N VAL A 111 -6.62 -5.59 -2.18
CA VAL A 111 -5.18 -5.63 -1.94
C VAL A 111 -4.81 -4.60 -0.87
N HIS A 112 -4.46 -5.07 0.32
CA HIS A 112 -4.01 -4.22 1.42
C HIS A 112 -2.57 -3.74 1.21
N ILE A 113 -2.39 -2.43 1.21
CA ILE A 113 -1.12 -1.74 0.99
C ILE A 113 -0.89 -0.78 2.17
N ALA A 114 -0.03 -1.19 3.11
CA ALA A 114 0.35 -0.37 4.25
C ALA A 114 1.74 0.26 4.02
N ALA A 115 1.80 1.58 3.86
CA ALA A 115 3.06 2.29 3.61
C ALA A 115 4.11 2.04 4.71
N GLY A 116 3.67 1.91 5.96
CA GLY A 116 4.55 1.59 7.07
C GLY A 116 5.16 0.19 7.00
N ASP A 117 4.42 -0.80 6.48
CA ASP A 117 4.92 -2.18 6.36
C ASP A 117 5.88 -2.29 5.16
N LEU A 118 5.59 -1.59 4.06
CA LEU A 118 6.52 -1.49 2.94
C LEU A 118 7.87 -0.88 3.39
N LEU A 119 7.85 0.21 4.17
CA LEU A 119 9.08 0.80 4.72
C LEU A 119 9.84 -0.18 5.65
N ARG A 120 9.12 -0.93 6.51
CA ARG A 120 9.74 -1.92 7.38
C ARG A 120 10.35 -3.08 6.60
N ALA A 121 9.71 -3.51 5.52
CA ALA A 121 10.26 -4.53 4.62
C ALA A 121 11.56 -4.06 3.95
N GLU A 122 11.59 -2.81 3.47
CA GLU A 122 12.83 -2.20 2.93
C GLU A 122 13.94 -2.15 3.98
N ILE A 123 13.63 -1.74 5.21
CA ILE A 123 14.59 -1.75 6.34
C ILE A 123 15.14 -3.16 6.59
N ALA A 124 14.26 -4.16 6.63
CA ALA A 124 14.64 -5.55 6.86
C ALA A 124 15.52 -6.11 5.73
N SER A 125 15.27 -5.71 4.49
CA SER A 125 16.06 -6.10 3.31
C SER A 125 17.43 -5.41 3.22
N GLY A 126 17.66 -4.35 3.98
CA GLY A 126 18.94 -3.65 4.04
C GLY A 126 19.26 -2.79 2.80
N THR A 127 18.25 -2.43 2.00
CA THR A 127 18.41 -1.55 0.83
C THR A 127 18.85 -0.14 1.24
N GLU A 128 19.41 0.63 0.30
CA GLU A 128 19.78 2.04 0.56
C GLU A 128 18.55 2.88 0.97
N LYS A 129 17.40 2.65 0.33
CA LYS A 129 16.12 3.26 0.71
C LYS A 129 15.71 2.86 2.13
N GLY A 130 15.89 1.58 2.49
CA GLY A 130 15.64 1.05 3.83
C GLY A 130 16.51 1.68 4.91
N LYS A 131 17.82 1.86 4.67
CA LYS A 131 18.74 2.53 5.62
C LYS A 131 18.31 3.96 5.88
N LEU A 132 17.94 4.70 4.83
CA LEU A 132 17.45 6.07 4.96
C LEU A 132 16.11 6.10 5.70
N ALA A 133 15.16 5.24 5.33
CA ALA A 133 13.87 5.12 6.02
C ALA A 133 14.03 4.83 7.53
N LYS A 134 14.98 3.95 7.89
CA LYS A 134 15.31 3.64 9.28
C LYS A 134 15.69 4.88 10.08
N GLU A 135 16.54 5.75 9.53
CA GLU A 135 17.01 6.95 10.22
C GLU A 135 15.84 7.89 10.59
N TYR A 136 14.90 8.12 9.67
CA TYR A 136 13.73 8.97 9.94
C TYR A 136 12.77 8.30 10.93
N MET A 137 12.50 7.00 10.75
CA MET A 137 11.58 6.24 11.62
C MET A 137 12.09 6.12 13.05
N GLU A 138 13.39 5.95 13.26
CA GLU A 138 14.00 5.91 14.60
C GLU A 138 13.84 7.23 15.36
N LYS A 139 13.85 8.35 14.64
CA LYS A 139 13.61 9.70 15.16
C LYS A 139 12.12 10.05 15.28
N GLY A 140 11.21 9.15 14.92
CA GLY A 140 9.76 9.41 14.91
C GLY A 140 9.30 10.39 13.82
N MET A 141 10.13 10.65 12.81
CA MET A 141 9.85 11.58 11.71
C MET A 141 9.24 10.85 10.51
N LEU A 142 8.58 11.61 9.63
CA LEU A 142 8.15 11.09 8.34
C LEU A 142 9.37 10.85 7.43
N VAL A 143 9.36 9.71 6.73
CA VAL A 143 10.29 9.43 5.65
C VAL A 143 10.01 10.41 4.50
N PRO A 144 11.03 10.92 3.79
CA PRO A 144 10.84 11.85 2.68
C PRO A 144 9.78 11.39 1.67
N ASP A 145 8.90 12.32 1.30
CA ASP A 145 7.71 12.03 0.51
C ASP A 145 8.03 11.32 -0.81
N GLU A 146 9.07 11.75 -1.53
CA GLU A 146 9.49 11.16 -2.80
C GLU A 146 9.72 9.64 -2.72
N ILE A 147 10.32 9.17 -1.62
CA ILE A 147 10.60 7.75 -1.41
C ILE A 147 9.30 6.99 -1.21
N VAL A 148 8.41 7.51 -0.37
CA VAL A 148 7.15 6.86 -0.01
C VAL A 148 6.18 6.86 -1.19
N VAL A 149 6.06 7.99 -1.91
CA VAL A 149 5.21 8.13 -3.10
C VAL A 149 5.60 7.12 -4.16
N MET A 150 6.89 6.98 -4.49
CA MET A 150 7.34 6.02 -5.49
C MET A 150 7.07 4.58 -5.09
N MET A 151 7.37 4.22 -3.83
CA MET A 151 7.14 2.88 -3.31
C MET A 151 5.65 2.50 -3.31
N VAL A 152 4.77 3.43 -2.92
CA VAL A 152 3.32 3.21 -2.94
C VAL A 152 2.79 3.13 -4.37
N LYS A 153 3.24 4.01 -5.27
CA LYS A 153 2.89 4.00 -6.70
C LYS A 153 3.24 2.65 -7.35
N GLU A 154 4.48 2.19 -7.17
CA GLU A 154 4.94 0.91 -7.72
C GLU A 154 4.07 -0.26 -7.25
N ARG A 155 3.63 -0.25 -5.98
CA ARG A 155 2.77 -1.29 -5.44
C ARG A 155 1.34 -1.24 -5.96
N LEU A 156 0.79 -0.04 -6.14
CA LEU A 156 -0.57 0.18 -6.66
C LEU A 156 -0.72 -0.21 -8.13
N LEU A 157 0.35 -0.09 -8.92
CA LEU A 157 0.36 -0.43 -10.36
C LEU A 157 0.48 -1.94 -10.63
N GLN A 158 0.63 -2.77 -9.60
CA GLN A 158 0.68 -4.23 -9.77
C GLN A 158 -0.68 -4.79 -10.21
N PRO A 159 -0.70 -5.88 -11.01
CA PRO A 159 -1.94 -6.43 -11.57
C PRO A 159 -3.00 -6.76 -10.52
N ASP A 160 -2.59 -7.32 -9.38
CA ASP A 160 -3.52 -7.71 -8.31
C ASP A 160 -4.29 -6.51 -7.74
N ALA A 161 -3.63 -5.36 -7.57
CA ALA A 161 -4.24 -4.13 -7.08
C ALA A 161 -5.10 -3.45 -8.15
N GLN A 162 -4.74 -3.58 -9.43
CA GLN A 162 -5.51 -3.06 -10.55
C GLN A 162 -6.77 -3.89 -10.84
N GLU A 163 -6.72 -5.21 -10.61
CA GLU A 163 -7.83 -6.12 -10.89
C GLU A 163 -8.80 -6.25 -9.71
N ASN A 164 -8.29 -6.39 -8.48
CA ASN A 164 -9.12 -6.61 -7.29
C ASN A 164 -9.43 -5.32 -6.53
N GLY A 165 -8.77 -4.21 -6.89
CA GLY A 165 -8.82 -2.97 -6.13
C GLY A 165 -7.85 -2.98 -4.95
N TRP A 166 -7.77 -1.85 -4.27
CA TRP A 166 -6.75 -1.62 -3.27
C TRP A 166 -7.29 -0.93 -2.02
N LEU A 167 -6.61 -1.19 -0.91
CA LEU A 167 -6.84 -0.60 0.40
C LEU A 167 -5.52 -0.01 0.90
N LEU A 168 -5.42 1.32 0.87
CA LEU A 168 -4.26 2.05 1.37
C LEU A 168 -4.41 2.35 2.87
N ASP A 169 -3.48 1.83 3.67
CA ASP A 169 -3.44 2.00 5.13
C ASP A 169 -2.40 3.03 5.56
N GLY A 170 -2.88 4.12 6.14
CA GLY A 170 -2.06 5.13 6.80
C GLY A 170 -1.21 5.93 5.81
N TYR A 171 -1.69 6.12 4.58
CA TYR A 171 -1.13 6.95 3.53
C TYR A 171 -2.29 7.55 2.71
N PRO A 172 -2.25 8.84 2.32
CA PRO A 172 -1.19 9.83 2.55
C PRO A 172 -1.14 10.39 3.99
N ARG A 173 0.02 10.96 4.37
CA ARG A 173 0.29 11.58 5.69
C ARG A 173 0.68 13.06 5.62
N SER A 174 0.79 13.61 4.42
CA SER A 174 1.09 15.01 4.16
C SER A 174 0.33 15.47 2.92
N PHE A 175 0.13 16.79 2.79
CA PHE A 175 -0.50 17.37 1.61
C PHE A 175 0.25 17.05 0.32
N SER A 176 1.59 17.09 0.35
CA SER A 176 2.45 16.74 -0.78
C SER A 176 2.25 15.29 -1.24
N GLN A 177 2.08 14.35 -0.32
CA GLN A 177 1.77 12.95 -0.65
C GLN A 177 0.39 12.80 -1.29
N ALA A 178 -0.63 13.50 -0.76
CA ALA A 178 -1.99 13.49 -1.30
C ALA A 178 -2.03 14.08 -2.71
N LYS A 179 -1.40 15.24 -2.90
CA LYS A 179 -1.27 15.90 -4.20
C LYS A 179 -0.55 15.01 -5.21
N ALA A 180 0.54 14.36 -4.82
CA ALA A 180 1.27 13.47 -5.71
C ALA A 180 0.41 12.29 -6.21
N LEU A 181 -0.51 11.77 -5.41
CA LEU A 181 -1.45 10.74 -5.84
C LEU A 181 -2.48 11.28 -6.84
N GLU A 182 -3.05 12.46 -6.57
CA GLU A 182 -3.97 13.14 -7.51
C GLU A 182 -3.29 13.43 -8.85
N ASP A 183 -2.07 13.96 -8.84
CA ASP A 183 -1.28 14.24 -10.04
C ASP A 183 -0.97 12.97 -10.87
N LEU A 184 -0.95 11.80 -10.20
CA LEU A 184 -0.78 10.49 -10.84
C LEU A 184 -2.11 9.86 -11.30
N GLY A 185 -3.26 10.52 -11.07
CA GLY A 185 -4.59 9.99 -11.36
C GLY A 185 -5.02 8.87 -10.41
N ILE A 186 -4.38 8.74 -9.25
CA ILE A 186 -4.68 7.72 -8.24
C ILE A 186 -5.58 8.36 -7.19
N ARG A 187 -6.90 8.23 -7.38
CA ARG A 187 -7.93 8.74 -6.46
C ARG A 187 -8.76 7.60 -5.88
N PRO A 188 -8.98 7.54 -4.55
CA PRO A 188 -9.85 6.54 -3.94
C PRO A 188 -11.33 6.85 -4.21
N ASP A 189 -12.19 5.84 -4.06
CA ASP A 189 -13.65 6.01 -4.07
C ASP A 189 -14.17 6.54 -2.72
N ILE A 190 -13.41 6.29 -1.65
CA ILE A 190 -13.74 6.69 -0.27
C ILE A 190 -12.47 6.88 0.56
N PHE A 191 -12.47 7.93 1.38
CA PHE A 191 -11.43 8.23 2.34
C PHE A 191 -11.97 8.09 3.77
N ILE A 192 -11.54 7.08 4.51
CA ILE A 192 -12.02 6.81 5.87
C ILE A 192 -11.05 7.41 6.89
N LEU A 193 -11.54 8.26 7.79
CA LEU A 193 -10.76 8.76 8.93
C LEU A 193 -11.24 8.09 10.22
N LEU A 194 -10.35 7.35 10.88
CA LEU A 194 -10.60 6.82 12.21
C LEU A 194 -10.20 7.84 13.29
N GLU A 195 -11.20 8.33 14.03
CA GLU A 195 -11.04 9.28 15.13
C GLU A 195 -11.07 8.54 16.48
N VAL A 196 -10.04 8.74 17.29
CA VAL A 196 -9.86 8.08 18.59
C VAL A 196 -9.28 9.09 19.58
N SER A 197 -9.73 9.03 20.84
CA SER A 197 -9.22 9.89 21.91
C SER A 197 -7.70 9.70 22.12
N GLU A 198 -6.97 10.77 22.47
CA GLU A 198 -5.52 10.68 22.67
C GLU A 198 -5.16 9.71 23.80
N GLU A 199 -5.98 9.66 24.85
CA GLU A 199 -5.83 8.79 26.01
C GLU A 199 -5.84 7.31 25.57
N ASP A 200 -6.82 6.94 24.74
CA ASP A 200 -6.93 5.58 24.19
C ASP A 200 -5.74 5.25 23.27
N LEU A 201 -5.26 6.21 22.48
CA LEU A 201 -4.15 5.99 21.54
C LEU A 201 -2.85 5.64 22.27
N VAL A 202 -2.54 6.34 23.36
CA VAL A 202 -1.34 6.10 24.16
C VAL A 202 -1.40 4.72 24.83
N GLU A 203 -2.52 4.36 25.47
CA GLU A 203 -2.71 3.03 26.06
C GLU A 203 -2.55 1.93 25.01
N ARG A 204 -3.15 2.11 23.83
CA ARG A 204 -3.13 1.13 22.73
C ARG A 204 -1.73 0.90 22.16
N VAL A 205 -0.86 1.91 22.08
CA VAL A 205 0.50 1.69 21.57
C VAL A 205 1.32 0.87 22.56
N VAL A 206 1.31 1.23 23.84
CA VAL A 206 2.16 0.57 24.85
C VAL A 206 1.82 -0.92 24.98
N GLY A 207 0.54 -1.28 24.82
CA GLY A 207 0.08 -2.66 24.83
C GLY A 207 0.29 -3.44 23.52
N ARG A 208 0.73 -2.79 22.44
CA ARG A 208 0.85 -3.41 21.11
C ARG A 208 2.03 -4.37 21.03
N ARG A 209 1.81 -5.53 20.43
CA ARG A 209 2.82 -6.55 20.19
C ARG A 209 2.75 -7.04 18.75
N LEU A 210 3.88 -7.51 18.23
CA LEU A 210 4.03 -8.07 16.90
C LEU A 210 4.56 -9.49 17.01
N ASP A 211 3.89 -10.43 16.37
CA ASP A 211 4.45 -11.76 16.13
C ASP A 211 5.41 -11.69 14.93
N PRO A 212 6.73 -11.88 15.11
CA PRO A 212 7.70 -11.78 14.03
C PRO A 212 7.54 -12.88 12.96
N VAL A 213 6.87 -14.00 13.28
CA VAL A 213 6.69 -15.12 12.36
C VAL A 213 5.50 -14.91 11.44
N THR A 214 4.37 -14.49 12.01
CA THR A 214 3.11 -14.33 11.25
C THR A 214 2.87 -12.90 10.76
N GLY A 215 3.58 -11.92 11.33
CA GLY A 215 3.32 -10.50 11.10
C GLY A 215 2.05 -9.98 11.80
N LYS A 216 1.33 -10.83 12.54
CA LYS A 216 0.09 -10.44 13.23
C LYS A 216 0.37 -9.48 14.38
N ILE A 217 -0.50 -8.48 14.50
CA ILE A 217 -0.50 -7.52 15.59
C ILE A 217 -1.43 -8.01 16.70
N TYR A 218 -0.90 -8.02 17.92
CA TYR A 218 -1.62 -8.35 19.14
C TYR A 218 -1.67 -7.14 20.08
N HIS A 219 -2.59 -7.20 21.04
CA HIS A 219 -2.64 -6.25 22.13
C HIS A 219 -2.87 -6.99 23.45
N LEU A 220 -2.04 -6.75 24.46
CA LEU A 220 -2.07 -7.50 25.72
C LEU A 220 -3.45 -7.55 26.40
N LYS A 221 -4.21 -6.45 26.32
CA LYS A 221 -5.58 -6.32 26.86
C LYS A 221 -6.69 -6.67 25.85
N TYR A 222 -6.75 -5.99 24.70
CA TYR A 222 -7.90 -6.06 23.78
C TYR A 222 -7.86 -7.24 22.79
N SER A 223 -6.69 -7.80 22.51
CA SER A 223 -6.54 -8.92 21.57
C SER A 223 -5.30 -9.74 21.98
N PRO A 224 -5.37 -10.47 23.10
CA PRO A 224 -4.25 -11.25 23.60
C PRO A 224 -3.87 -12.39 22.63
N PRO A 225 -2.63 -12.89 22.69
CA PRO A 225 -2.21 -14.04 21.89
C PRO A 225 -3.04 -15.27 22.21
N GLU A 226 -3.30 -16.10 21.20
CA GLU A 226 -4.15 -17.28 21.34
C GLU A 226 -3.50 -18.38 22.19
N ASN A 227 -2.17 -18.51 22.12
CA ASN A 227 -1.39 -19.56 22.77
C ASN A 227 -0.14 -18.98 23.47
N GLU A 228 0.36 -19.68 24.49
CA GLU A 228 1.59 -19.29 25.22
C GLU A 228 2.84 -19.25 24.33
N GLU A 229 2.93 -20.12 23.33
CA GLU A 229 4.05 -20.12 22.37
C GLU A 229 4.11 -18.81 21.58
N ILE A 230 2.96 -18.32 21.12
CA ILE A 230 2.86 -17.02 20.43
C ILE A 230 3.22 -15.92 21.43
N ALA A 231 2.67 -15.97 22.64
CA ALA A 231 2.93 -14.99 23.69
C ALA A 231 4.43 -14.83 23.99
N ALA A 232 5.17 -15.94 24.07
CA ALA A 232 6.60 -15.97 24.37
C ALA A 232 7.49 -15.35 23.28
N ARG A 233 7.05 -15.37 22.02
CA ARG A 233 7.81 -14.82 20.88
C ARG A 233 7.39 -13.42 20.46
N LEU A 234 6.38 -12.84 21.13
CA LEU A 234 5.91 -11.49 20.81
C LEU A 234 7.01 -10.45 21.03
N THR A 235 7.15 -9.54 20.07
CA THR A 235 8.10 -8.44 20.11
C THR A 235 7.37 -7.10 20.07
N GLN A 236 8.09 -6.01 20.37
CA GLN A 236 7.62 -4.65 20.13
C GLN A 236 8.34 -4.08 18.92
N ARG A 237 7.67 -3.21 18.17
CA ARG A 237 8.35 -2.49 17.08
C ARG A 237 9.32 -1.48 17.69
N PHE A 238 10.45 -1.25 17.02
CA PHE A 238 11.45 -0.30 17.49
C PHE A 238 10.93 1.16 17.54
N ASP A 239 9.85 1.47 16.81
CA ASP A 239 9.17 2.76 16.75
C ASP A 239 7.96 2.87 17.70
N ASP A 240 7.72 1.87 18.56
CA ASP A 240 6.65 1.84 19.56
C ASP A 240 7.14 2.20 20.97
N THR A 241 7.80 3.35 21.10
CA THR A 241 8.13 3.94 22.41
C THR A 241 7.23 5.13 22.69
N GLU A 242 6.94 5.41 23.97
CA GLU A 242 6.04 6.50 24.38
C GLU A 242 6.46 7.85 23.77
N GLU A 243 7.75 8.17 23.78
CA GLU A 243 8.31 9.39 23.20
C GLU A 243 8.04 9.48 21.69
N LYS A 244 8.27 8.38 20.94
CA LYS A 244 8.05 8.34 19.49
C LYS A 244 6.57 8.43 19.15
N VAL A 245 5.71 7.86 19.98
CA VAL A 245 4.25 7.96 19.80
C VAL A 245 3.79 9.40 19.89
N LYS A 246 4.25 10.14 20.92
CA LYS A 246 3.92 11.56 21.07
C LYS A 246 4.35 12.39 19.86
N LEU A 247 5.57 12.17 19.34
CA LEU A 247 6.06 12.83 18.13
C LEU A 247 5.21 12.50 16.89
N ARG A 248 4.82 11.23 16.73
CA ARG A 248 3.98 10.79 15.61
C ARG A 248 2.56 11.35 15.70
N LEU A 249 2.01 11.46 16.91
CA LEU A 249 0.72 12.06 17.17
C LEU A 249 0.74 13.56 16.85
N GLN A 250 1.77 14.27 17.30
CA GLN A 250 1.98 15.67 16.96
C GLN A 250 2.07 15.89 15.44
N THR A 251 2.87 15.07 14.75
CA THR A 251 3.00 15.13 13.29
C THR A 251 1.68 14.85 12.59
N HIS A 252 0.89 13.91 13.12
CA HIS A 252 -0.45 13.62 12.59
C HIS A 252 -1.37 14.84 12.71
N HIS A 253 -1.45 15.48 13.89
CA HIS A 253 -2.29 16.67 14.10
C HIS A 253 -1.88 17.86 13.23
N GLN A 254 -0.59 18.03 12.99
CA GLN A 254 -0.08 19.10 12.12
C GLN A 254 -0.51 18.93 10.65
N ASN A 255 -0.65 17.69 10.18
CA ASN A 255 -0.82 17.39 8.76
C ASN A 255 -2.22 16.92 8.37
N VAL A 256 -3.01 16.38 9.32
CA VAL A 256 -4.27 15.68 9.02
C VAL A 256 -5.26 16.57 8.28
N GLU A 257 -5.46 17.82 8.73
CA GLU A 257 -6.41 18.75 8.09
C GLU A 257 -6.03 19.07 6.65
N ALA A 258 -4.73 19.19 6.34
CA ALA A 258 -4.26 19.44 4.99
C ALA A 258 -4.50 18.24 4.05
N VAL A 259 -4.43 17.01 4.58
CA VAL A 259 -4.80 15.81 3.83
C VAL A 259 -6.32 15.73 3.64
N LEU A 260 -7.10 16.00 4.69
CA LEU A 260 -8.57 15.96 4.63
C LEU A 260 -9.12 16.95 3.61
N ALA A 261 -8.53 18.15 3.53
CA ALA A 261 -8.92 19.15 2.54
C ALA A 261 -8.79 18.68 1.08
N THR A 262 -7.95 17.67 0.81
CA THR A 262 -7.79 17.10 -0.54
C THR A 262 -8.92 16.13 -0.90
N TYR A 263 -9.53 15.47 0.10
CA TYR A 263 -10.50 14.39 -0.10
C TYR A 263 -11.85 14.68 0.58
N GLU A 264 -12.16 15.96 0.84
CA GLU A 264 -13.33 16.38 1.61
C GLU A 264 -14.64 15.82 1.05
N ASP A 265 -14.74 15.74 -0.28
CA ASP A 265 -15.90 15.24 -1.03
C ASP A 265 -16.19 13.74 -0.83
N ILE A 266 -15.19 12.97 -0.44
CA ILE A 266 -15.27 11.50 -0.28
C ILE A 266 -14.88 11.04 1.14
N THR A 267 -14.71 11.97 2.08
CA THR A 267 -14.28 11.67 3.44
C THR A 267 -15.45 11.18 4.31
N VAL A 268 -15.22 10.09 5.03
CA VAL A 268 -16.11 9.57 6.07
C VAL A 268 -15.34 9.47 7.38
N ARG A 269 -15.78 10.21 8.41
CA ARG A 269 -15.22 10.16 9.77
C ARG A 269 -15.93 9.08 10.58
N ILE A 270 -15.17 8.22 11.24
CA ILE A 270 -15.68 7.07 12.00
C ILE A 270 -15.05 7.06 13.38
N ASN A 271 -15.88 6.87 14.42
CA ASN A 271 -15.41 6.79 15.80
C ASN A 271 -14.72 5.44 16.06
N GLY A 272 -13.40 5.44 16.23
CA GLY A 272 -12.58 4.26 16.52
C GLY A 272 -12.42 3.95 18.02
N SER A 273 -13.13 4.67 18.90
CA SER A 273 -13.07 4.47 20.36
C SER A 273 -14.02 3.37 20.86
N VAL A 274 -14.91 2.88 19.99
CA VAL A 274 -15.84 1.77 20.29
C VAL A 274 -15.21 0.40 20.02
N VAL A 275 -15.95 -0.68 20.30
CA VAL A 275 -15.47 -2.05 20.08
C VAL A 275 -15.23 -2.33 18.60
N LYS A 276 -14.28 -3.23 18.31
CA LYS A 276 -13.76 -3.46 16.95
C LYS A 276 -14.84 -3.84 15.93
N GLU A 277 -15.86 -4.58 16.35
CA GLU A 277 -17.00 -5.01 15.53
C GLU A 277 -17.89 -3.83 15.12
N ASP A 278 -18.15 -2.90 16.04
CA ASP A 278 -19.01 -1.74 15.78
C ASP A 278 -18.33 -0.76 14.82
N VAL A 279 -17.02 -0.52 15.00
CA VAL A 279 -16.21 0.27 14.04
C VAL A 279 -16.28 -0.37 12.66
N PHE A 280 -16.15 -1.69 12.57
CA PHE A 280 -16.20 -2.39 11.30
C PHE A 280 -17.59 -2.31 10.66
N ALA A 281 -18.67 -2.43 11.44
CA ALA A 281 -20.04 -2.32 10.94
C ALA A 281 -20.31 -0.93 10.32
N GLU A 282 -19.76 0.13 10.91
CA GLU A 282 -19.86 1.49 10.36
C GLU A 282 -19.07 1.64 9.05
N ILE A 283 -17.83 1.13 9.01
CA ILE A 283 -17.01 1.07 7.79
C ILE A 283 -17.75 0.29 6.69
N ASP A 284 -18.28 -0.87 7.03
CA ASP A 284 -18.98 -1.77 6.12
C ASP A 284 -20.20 -1.11 5.48
N LYS A 285 -20.96 -0.37 6.28
CA LYS A 285 -22.10 0.42 5.80
C LYS A 285 -21.66 1.51 4.83
N ALA A 286 -20.57 2.22 5.13
CA ALA A 286 -20.02 3.26 4.28
C ALA A 286 -19.52 2.69 2.94
N LEU A 287 -18.77 1.58 2.98
CA LEU A 287 -18.27 0.89 1.79
C LEU A 287 -19.42 0.35 0.92
N SER A 288 -20.42 -0.27 1.52
CA SER A 288 -21.60 -0.78 0.80
C SER A 288 -22.35 0.33 0.08
N SER A 289 -22.51 1.50 0.72
CA SER A 289 -23.14 2.67 0.11
C SER A 289 -22.37 3.22 -1.10
N VAL A 290 -21.04 3.10 -1.09
CA VAL A 290 -20.19 3.51 -2.24
C VAL A 290 -20.32 2.52 -3.38
N ILE A 291 -20.33 1.21 -3.09
CA ILE A 291 -20.50 0.15 -4.09
C ILE A 291 -21.86 0.29 -4.78
N GLU A 292 -22.94 0.56 -4.03
CA GLU A 292 -24.28 0.74 -4.60
C GLU A 292 -24.39 1.96 -5.53
N LYS A 293 -23.62 3.02 -5.25
CA LYS A 293 -23.60 4.24 -6.07
C LYS A 293 -22.73 4.14 -7.32
N LYS A 294 -21.81 3.16 -7.39
CA LYS A 294 -20.99 3.00 -8.58
C LYS A 294 -21.90 2.66 -9.78
N PRO A 295 -21.77 3.39 -10.91
CA PRO A 295 -22.58 3.12 -12.08
C PRO A 295 -22.23 1.72 -12.59
N THR A 296 -23.13 0.76 -12.38
CA THR A 296 -23.06 -0.53 -13.06
C THR A 296 -23.16 -0.24 -14.55
N SER A 297 -22.18 -0.69 -15.32
CA SER A 297 -22.04 -0.41 -16.76
C SER A 297 -23.18 -0.97 -17.64
N SER A 298 -24.29 -1.43 -17.05
CA SER A 298 -25.45 -1.98 -17.74
C SER A 298 -26.58 -1.00 -18.10
N SER A 299 -26.62 0.23 -17.57
CA SER A 299 -27.76 1.14 -17.80
C SER A 299 -27.56 2.16 -18.95
N ALA A 300 -26.37 2.27 -19.53
CA ALA A 300 -26.08 3.25 -20.58
C ALA A 300 -26.42 2.78 -22.02
N SER A 301 -26.79 1.51 -22.24
CA SER A 301 -27.00 0.97 -23.60
C SER A 301 -28.46 1.00 -24.10
N MET A 302 -29.43 1.50 -23.33
CA MET A 302 -30.85 1.48 -23.73
C MET A 302 -31.42 2.83 -24.20
N ALA A 303 -30.60 3.88 -24.32
CA ALA A 303 -31.08 5.24 -24.65
C ALA A 303 -30.69 5.75 -26.05
N ALA A 304 -30.09 4.93 -26.91
CA ALA A 304 -29.73 5.34 -28.28
C ALA A 304 -30.22 4.31 -29.30
N GLY A 305 -31.52 4.30 -29.59
CA GLY A 305 -32.08 3.33 -30.52
C GLY A 305 -33.54 3.50 -30.89
N VAL A 306 -34.07 4.73 -30.92
CA VAL A 306 -35.32 5.04 -31.65
C VAL A 306 -35.21 6.45 -32.20
N THR A 307 -35.00 6.57 -33.52
CA THR A 307 -35.58 7.64 -34.35
C THR A 307 -35.37 7.30 -35.82
N HIS A 308 -36.50 6.88 -36.43
CA HIS A 308 -36.92 6.83 -37.83
C HIS A 308 -35.97 6.39 -38.96
#